data_AF-A0A1G4J4N9-F1
#
_entry.id   AF-A0A1G4J4N9-F1
#
_cell.length_a   1.000
_cell.length_b   1.000
_cell.length_c   1.000
_cell.angle_alpha   90.00
_cell.angle_beta   90.00
_cell.angle_gamma   90.00
#
_symmetry.space_group_name_H-M   'P 1'
#
loop_
_entity.id
_entity.type
_entity.pdbx_description
1 polymer ?
#
loop_
_entity_poly.entity_id
_entity_poly.type
_entity_poly.pdbx_seq_one_letter_code
_entity_poly.pdbx_strand_id
1 'polypeptide(L)'
;MSFNESNFNSTFMEDDAGKIEMKSVSFYTPLVYVSILVISLVLFASHYRKKTVQELTELPSMFDESIARDIYFELKLMNESGDTKVHDKVLKAALLNRGAEAIRRTLKLKESEPQITMLYKNGCVGEEYWKRYQNEVKLVDLEFKETIQEAELIQPGWPQLFVLVCKEICFNQALKRRFQAILLRKDVFSKQWCLKFDDSGKLIE
;
A
#
# COMPACT_ATOMS: atom_id res chain seq x y z
N MET A 1 0.79 -96.46 33.19
CA MET A 1 0.66 -94.99 33.36
C MET A 1 1.94 -94.53 34.05
N SER A 2 2.94 -94.02 33.32
CA SER A 2 2.97 -92.71 32.63
C SER A 2 3.12 -91.56 33.63
N PHE A 3 4.36 -91.03 33.72
CA PHE A 3 4.73 -89.60 33.87
C PHE A 3 4.25 -88.89 35.16
N ASN A 4 4.92 -87.95 35.80
CA ASN A 4 6.12 -87.15 35.56
C ASN A 4 6.45 -86.46 36.90
N GLU A 5 7.70 -86.10 37.12
CA GLU A 5 8.08 -85.19 38.22
C GLU A 5 7.36 -83.85 38.09
N SER A 6 6.72 -83.38 39.17
CA SER A 6 6.49 -81.96 39.36
C SER A 6 7.35 -81.49 40.53
N ASN A 7 8.54 -81.02 40.19
CA ASN A 7 9.41 -80.26 41.07
C ASN A 7 8.64 -79.03 41.58
N PHE A 8 8.21 -79.09 42.83
CA PHE A 8 7.66 -77.95 43.55
C PHE A 8 8.83 -77.08 44.04
N ASN A 9 9.27 -76.15 43.20
CA ASN A 9 10.21 -75.11 43.61
C ASN A 9 9.47 -74.06 44.44
N SER A 10 9.59 -74.18 45.75
CA SER A 10 9.31 -73.13 46.71
C SER A 10 10.38 -72.04 46.65
N THR A 11 9.93 -70.78 46.67
CA THR A 11 10.64 -69.62 47.20
C THR A 11 11.91 -69.18 46.47
N PHE A 12 11.73 -68.29 45.50
CA PHE A 12 12.65 -67.17 45.31
C PHE A 12 11.90 -66.02 44.64
N MET A 13 11.20 -65.23 45.47
CA MET A 13 10.85 -63.86 45.13
C MET A 13 12.14 -63.06 45.27
N GLU A 14 12.93 -63.00 44.21
CA GLU A 14 13.96 -61.96 44.11
C GLU A 14 13.27 -60.78 43.45
N ASP A 15 12.91 -59.81 44.28
CA ASP A 15 12.52 -58.46 43.89
C ASP A 15 13.70 -57.80 43.16
N ASP A 16 13.99 -58.22 41.93
CA ASP A 16 14.64 -57.36 40.95
C ASP A 16 13.58 -56.40 40.41
N ALA A 17 13.08 -55.58 41.33
CA ALA A 17 12.58 -54.26 41.02
C ALA A 17 13.76 -53.51 40.40
N GLY A 18 13.95 -53.72 39.09
CA GLY A 18 14.82 -52.89 38.28
C GLY A 18 14.48 -51.47 38.68
N LYS A 19 15.43 -50.81 39.35
CA LYS A 19 15.22 -49.46 39.86
C LYS A 19 14.81 -48.62 38.67
N ILE A 20 13.51 -48.34 38.57
CA ILE A 20 13.02 -47.32 37.69
C ILE A 20 13.59 -46.06 38.33
N GLU A 21 14.78 -45.65 37.88
CA GLU A 21 15.25 -44.31 38.09
C GLU A 21 14.21 -43.41 37.44
N MET A 22 13.19 -43.06 38.22
CA MET A 22 12.33 -41.94 37.94
C MET A 22 13.24 -40.72 38.08
N LYS A 23 14.00 -40.45 37.02
CA LYS A 23 14.74 -39.21 36.85
C LYS A 23 13.71 -38.13 37.03
N SER A 24 13.76 -37.43 38.16
CA SER A 24 12.87 -36.32 38.44
C SER A 24 13.06 -35.32 37.32
N VAL A 25 12.09 -35.28 36.41
CA VAL A 25 12.11 -34.30 35.32
C VAL A 25 12.01 -32.96 36.03
N SER A 26 13.15 -32.27 36.11
CA SER A 26 13.26 -30.99 36.77
C SER A 26 12.19 -30.05 36.18
N PHE A 27 11.42 -29.37 37.04
CA PHE A 27 10.35 -28.44 36.66
C PHE A 27 10.79 -27.40 35.61
N TYR A 28 12.09 -27.10 35.58
CA TYR A 28 12.70 -26.20 34.60
C TYR A 28 12.74 -26.77 33.17
N THR A 29 12.77 -28.10 32.99
CA THR A 29 12.85 -28.76 31.68
C THR A 29 11.69 -28.41 30.74
N PRO A 30 10.39 -28.54 31.16
CA PRO A 30 9.28 -28.11 30.32
C PRO A 30 9.24 -26.59 30.09
N LEU A 31 9.66 -25.78 31.07
CA LEU A 31 9.76 -24.32 30.91
C LEU A 31 10.80 -23.92 29.85
N VAL A 32 11.98 -24.55 29.88
CA VAL A 32 13.03 -24.32 28.89
C VAL A 32 12.55 -24.73 27.50
N TYR A 33 11.88 -25.88 27.36
CA TYR A 33 11.32 -26.32 26.08
C TYR A 33 10.32 -25.31 25.50
N VAL A 34 9.37 -24.82 26.30
CA VAL A 34 8.41 -23.81 25.88
C VAL A 34 9.12 -22.50 25.51
N SER A 35 10.11 -22.08 26.30
CA SER A 35 10.86 -20.84 26.02
C SER A 35 11.58 -20.90 24.67
N ILE A 36 12.21 -22.04 24.33
CA ILE A 36 12.90 -22.24 23.05
C ILE A 36 11.89 -22.22 21.89
N LEU A 37 10.72 -22.86 22.06
CA LEU A 37 9.66 -22.82 21.05
C LEU A 37 9.11 -21.42 20.83
N VAL A 38 8.89 -20.64 21.90
CA VAL A 38 8.39 -19.26 21.78
C VAL A 38 9.43 -18.39 21.09
N ILE A 39 10.70 -18.50 21.48
CA ILE A 39 11.79 -17.74 20.87
C ILE A 39 11.93 -18.10 19.39
N SER A 40 11.93 -19.39 19.04
CA SER A 40 12.06 -19.82 17.63
C SER A 40 10.86 -19.36 16.79
N LEU A 41 9.65 -19.43 17.34
CA LEU A 41 8.44 -18.94 16.68
C LEU A 41 8.48 -17.43 16.45
N VAL A 42 8.89 -16.65 17.45
CA VAL A 42 8.99 -15.18 17.34
C VAL A 42 10.05 -14.78 16.31
N LEU A 43 11.22 -15.44 16.30
CA LEU A 43 12.26 -15.20 15.31
C LEU A 43 11.78 -15.53 13.89
N PHE A 44 11.13 -16.69 13.70
CA PHE A 44 10.59 -17.09 12.41
C PHE A 44 9.49 -16.13 11.93
N ALA A 45 8.53 -15.80 12.79
CA ALA A 45 7.45 -14.87 12.48
C ALA A 45 8.01 -13.48 12.12
N SER A 46 9.02 -13.00 12.84
CA SER A 46 9.66 -11.73 12.56
C SER A 46 10.39 -11.73 11.22
N HIS A 47 11.13 -12.79 10.91
CA HIS A 47 11.82 -12.93 9.63
C HIS A 47 10.84 -13.04 8.45
N TYR A 48 9.81 -13.88 8.57
CA TYR A 48 8.78 -14.04 7.54
C TYR A 48 8.05 -12.73 7.28
N ARG A 49 7.62 -12.02 8.35
CA ARG A 49 6.96 -10.70 8.20
C ARG A 49 7.86 -9.67 7.55
N LYS A 50 9.17 -9.63 7.89
CA LYS A 50 10.13 -8.74 7.23
C LYS A 50 10.23 -9.03 5.73
N LYS A 51 10.33 -10.31 5.35
CA LYS A 51 10.38 -10.71 3.94
C LYS A 51 9.09 -10.33 3.21
N THR A 52 7.92 -10.61 3.80
CA THR A 52 6.63 -10.22 3.20
C THR A 52 6.51 -8.70 3.04
N VAL A 53 7.02 -7.90 3.99
CA VAL A 53 7.04 -6.43 3.85
C VAL A 53 7.97 -5.99 2.74
N GLN A 54 9.16 -6.61 2.61
CA GLN A 54 10.10 -6.32 1.52
C GLN A 54 9.49 -6.62 0.15
N GLU A 55 8.87 -7.79 0.02
CA GLU A 55 8.12 -8.18 -1.19
C GLU A 55 7.05 -7.15 -1.51
N LEU A 56 6.32 -6.63 -0.51
CA LEU A 56 5.31 -5.57 -0.68
C LEU A 56 5.88 -4.20 -1.08
N THR A 57 7.10 -3.87 -0.63
CA THR A 57 7.77 -2.61 -0.98
C THR A 57 8.42 -2.63 -2.36
N GLU A 58 8.73 -3.82 -2.89
CA GLU A 58 9.31 -3.99 -4.23
C GLU A 58 8.26 -3.87 -5.35
N LEU A 59 6.96 -3.93 -5.03
CA LEU A 59 5.94 -3.76 -6.05
C LEU A 59 6.02 -2.34 -6.65
N PRO A 60 6.01 -2.22 -7.99
CA PRO A 60 6.06 -0.91 -8.64
C PRO A 60 4.83 -0.07 -8.27
N SER A 61 4.95 1.27 -8.27
CA SER A 61 3.78 2.13 -8.00
C SER A 61 2.81 2.12 -9.19
N MET A 62 1.49 2.12 -8.95
CA MET A 62 0.48 2.14 -10.04
C MET A 62 0.37 3.50 -10.73
N PHE A 63 0.75 4.57 -10.04
CA PHE A 63 0.80 5.90 -10.60
C PHE A 63 2.23 6.27 -10.95
N ASP A 64 2.35 7.14 -11.94
CA ASP A 64 3.62 7.79 -12.21
C ASP A 64 3.98 8.76 -11.07
N GLU A 65 5.25 9.15 -11.03
CA GLU A 65 5.77 10.09 -10.03
C GLU A 65 4.97 11.41 -10.04
N SER A 66 4.75 11.97 -8.84
CA SER A 66 3.86 13.12 -8.67
C SER A 66 4.62 14.41 -8.81
N ILE A 67 4.69 14.94 -10.04
CA ILE A 67 5.34 16.24 -10.31
C ILE A 67 4.84 17.35 -9.38
N ALA A 68 3.53 17.36 -9.05
CA ALA A 68 2.95 18.35 -8.14
C ALA A 68 3.45 18.22 -6.70
N ARG A 69 3.75 17.00 -6.25
CA ARG A 69 4.36 16.72 -4.95
C ARG A 69 5.82 17.17 -4.93
N ASP A 70 6.56 16.84 -5.98
CA ASP A 70 8.00 17.09 -6.03
C ASP A 70 8.28 18.59 -6.10
N ILE A 71 7.53 19.34 -6.92
CA ILE A 71 7.58 20.81 -6.97
C ILE A 71 7.31 21.40 -5.58
N TYR A 72 6.32 20.88 -4.84
CA TYR A 72 6.01 21.39 -3.51
C TYR A 72 7.17 21.16 -2.52
N PHE A 73 7.76 19.96 -2.51
CA PHE A 73 8.88 19.66 -1.62
C PHE A 73 10.16 20.41 -2.02
N GLU A 74 10.41 20.59 -3.31
CA GLU A 74 11.52 21.41 -3.80
C GLU A 74 11.35 22.87 -3.33
N LEU A 75 10.16 23.45 -3.48
CA LEU A 75 9.86 24.80 -2.98
C LEU A 75 9.98 24.91 -1.46
N LYS A 76 9.59 23.86 -0.73
CA LYS A 76 9.72 23.79 0.73
C LYS A 76 11.20 23.74 1.15
N LEU A 77 12.00 22.89 0.50
CA LEU A 77 13.44 22.78 0.73
C LEU A 77 14.18 24.09 0.42
N MET A 78 13.83 24.75 -0.68
CA MET A 78 14.40 26.06 -1.04
C MET A 78 14.11 27.12 0.01
N ASN A 79 12.89 27.12 0.58
CA ASN A 79 12.51 28.03 1.64
C ASN A 79 13.22 27.75 2.97
N GLU A 80 13.48 26.48 3.30
CA GLU A 80 14.21 26.06 4.50
C GLU A 80 15.72 26.31 4.41
N SER A 81 16.31 26.12 3.22
CA SER A 81 17.76 26.27 2.99
C SER A 81 18.23 27.72 3.02
N GLY A 82 17.31 28.69 2.89
CA GLY A 82 17.61 30.12 2.96
C GLY A 82 18.24 30.71 1.69
N ASP A 83 18.52 29.90 0.67
CA ASP A 83 19.09 30.35 -0.62
C ASP A 83 18.15 31.31 -1.36
N THR A 84 16.84 31.04 -1.32
CA THR A 84 15.82 31.91 -1.93
C THR A 84 14.58 31.99 -1.05
N LYS A 85 14.13 33.23 -0.77
CA LYS A 85 12.91 33.45 0.01
C LYS A 85 11.68 33.23 -0.87
N VAL A 86 11.09 32.03 -0.81
CA VAL A 86 9.84 31.72 -1.50
C VAL A 86 8.69 32.46 -0.83
N HIS A 87 7.83 33.11 -1.62
CA HIS A 87 6.68 33.82 -1.09
C HIS A 87 5.59 32.84 -0.62
N ASP A 88 4.98 33.08 0.55
CA ASP A 88 3.97 32.21 1.18
C ASP A 88 2.80 31.84 0.24
N LYS A 89 2.31 32.79 -0.57
CA LYS A 89 1.29 32.52 -1.60
C LYS A 89 1.70 31.46 -2.63
N VAL A 90 2.98 31.39 -3.00
CA VAL A 90 3.48 30.39 -3.95
C VAL A 90 3.47 29.00 -3.31
N LEU A 91 3.90 28.91 -2.05
CA LEU A 91 3.85 27.66 -1.28
C LEU A 91 2.41 27.16 -1.09
N LYS A 92 1.47 28.06 -0.76
CA LYS A 92 0.04 27.75 -0.67
C LYS A 92 -0.55 27.27 -2.01
N ALA A 93 -0.19 27.92 -3.11
CA ALA A 93 -0.63 27.52 -4.44
C ALA A 93 -0.07 26.15 -4.86
N ALA A 94 1.20 25.88 -4.55
CA ALA A 94 1.82 24.58 -4.77
C ALA A 94 1.14 23.48 -3.94
N LEU A 95 0.83 23.74 -2.67
CA LEU A 95 0.09 22.79 -1.84
C LEU A 95 -1.32 22.51 -2.37
N LEU A 96 -2.04 23.53 -2.85
CA LEU A 96 -3.35 23.35 -3.50
C LEU A 96 -3.24 22.47 -4.76
N ASN A 97 -2.17 22.63 -5.55
CA ASN A 97 -1.94 21.79 -6.73
C ASN A 97 -1.63 20.33 -6.34
N ARG A 98 -0.80 20.12 -5.31
CA ARG A 98 -0.53 18.79 -4.73
C ARG A 98 -1.81 18.15 -4.20
N GLY A 99 -2.63 18.89 -3.45
CA GLY A 99 -3.91 18.42 -2.92
C GLY A 99 -4.93 18.07 -4.02
N ALA A 100 -5.02 18.88 -5.07
CA ALA A 100 -5.88 18.61 -6.23
C ALA A 100 -5.46 17.31 -6.97
N GLU A 101 -4.15 17.08 -7.15
CA GLU A 101 -3.64 15.85 -7.76
C GLU A 101 -3.87 14.62 -6.86
N ALA A 102 -3.72 14.75 -5.53
CA ALA A 102 -4.05 13.69 -4.58
C ALA A 102 -5.55 13.31 -4.68
N ILE A 103 -6.46 14.28 -4.67
CA ILE A 103 -7.90 14.05 -4.85
C ILE A 103 -8.19 13.38 -6.20
N ARG A 104 -7.52 13.80 -7.28
CA ARG A 104 -7.68 13.19 -8.61
C ARG A 104 -7.31 11.71 -8.58
N ARG A 105 -6.20 11.35 -7.92
CA ARG A 105 -5.76 9.95 -7.76
C ARG A 105 -6.75 9.16 -6.90
N THR A 106 -7.21 9.70 -5.78
CA THR A 106 -8.23 9.08 -4.92
C THR A 106 -9.51 8.79 -5.68
N LEU A 107 -10.04 9.77 -6.43
CA LEU A 107 -11.25 9.59 -7.21
C LEU A 107 -11.08 8.50 -8.27
N LYS A 108 -9.94 8.49 -8.98
CA LYS A 108 -9.65 7.48 -10.00
C LYS A 108 -9.57 6.07 -9.41
N LEU A 109 -8.95 5.89 -8.25
CA LEU A 109 -8.91 4.60 -7.56
C LEU A 109 -10.32 4.14 -7.15
N LYS A 110 -11.10 5.02 -6.49
CA LYS A 110 -12.47 4.71 -6.06
C LYS A 110 -13.39 4.36 -7.22
N GLU A 111 -13.27 5.07 -8.35
CA GLU A 111 -14.04 4.77 -9.55
C GLU A 111 -13.68 3.40 -10.15
N SER A 112 -12.41 2.99 -10.03
CA SER A 112 -11.89 1.71 -10.55
C SER A 112 -12.06 0.51 -9.61
N GLU A 113 -12.42 0.75 -8.35
CA GLU A 113 -12.53 -0.27 -7.31
C GLU A 113 -13.50 -1.43 -7.68
N PRO A 114 -14.74 -1.18 -8.14
CA PRO A 114 -15.65 -2.29 -8.45
C PRO A 114 -15.18 -3.12 -9.64
N GLN A 115 -14.56 -2.50 -10.65
CA GLN A 115 -14.06 -3.18 -11.84
C GLN A 115 -12.85 -4.06 -11.48
N ILE A 116 -11.91 -3.55 -10.70
CA ILE A 116 -10.73 -4.33 -10.26
C ILE A 116 -11.16 -5.48 -9.35
N THR A 117 -12.09 -5.22 -8.43
CA THR A 117 -12.63 -6.27 -7.54
C THR A 117 -13.32 -7.38 -8.33
N MET A 118 -14.08 -7.02 -9.37
CA MET A 118 -14.72 -8.01 -10.26
C MET A 118 -13.68 -8.82 -11.03
N LEU A 119 -12.66 -8.17 -11.61
CA LEU A 119 -11.60 -8.85 -12.36
C LEU A 119 -10.77 -9.79 -11.49
N TYR A 120 -10.51 -9.41 -10.24
CA TYR A 120 -9.82 -10.25 -9.26
C TYR A 120 -10.65 -11.48 -8.88
N LYS A 121 -11.95 -11.31 -8.59
CA LYS A 121 -12.86 -12.44 -8.31
C LYS A 121 -12.98 -13.42 -9.48
N ASN A 122 -12.91 -12.92 -10.71
CA ASN A 122 -12.94 -13.74 -11.92
C ASN A 122 -11.60 -14.45 -12.22
N GLY A 123 -10.54 -14.18 -11.44
CA GLY A 123 -9.21 -14.75 -11.67
C GLY A 123 -8.45 -14.16 -12.87
N CYS A 124 -8.93 -13.05 -13.44
CA CYS A 124 -8.27 -12.37 -14.57
C CYS A 124 -7.05 -11.54 -14.14
N VAL A 125 -6.93 -11.25 -12.84
CA VAL A 125 -5.91 -10.39 -12.24
C VAL A 125 -5.16 -11.19 -11.18
N GLY A 126 -3.82 -11.16 -11.22
CA GLY A 126 -2.98 -11.86 -10.24
C GLY A 126 -3.03 -11.25 -8.85
N GLU A 127 -2.73 -12.08 -7.85
CA GLU A 127 -2.69 -11.69 -6.42
C GLU A 127 -1.72 -10.53 -6.15
N GLU A 128 -0.58 -10.50 -6.85
CA GLU A 128 0.41 -9.43 -6.74
C GLU A 128 -0.19 -8.06 -7.12
N TYR A 129 -0.92 -7.98 -8.23
CA TYR A 129 -1.56 -6.74 -8.66
C TYR A 129 -2.67 -6.31 -7.69
N TRP A 130 -3.43 -7.26 -7.14
CA TRP A 130 -4.44 -6.95 -6.14
C TRP A 130 -3.83 -6.34 -4.87
N LYS A 131 -2.75 -6.94 -4.35
CA LYS A 131 -1.99 -6.38 -3.22
C LYS A 131 -1.41 -5.01 -3.54
N ARG A 132 -0.87 -4.82 -4.75
CA ARG A 132 -0.38 -3.52 -5.26
C ARG A 132 -1.48 -2.46 -5.20
N TYR A 133 -2.66 -2.77 -5.73
CA TYR A 133 -3.81 -1.87 -5.72
C TYR A 133 -4.22 -1.48 -4.29
N GLN A 134 -4.32 -2.45 -3.38
CA GLN A 134 -4.64 -2.19 -1.98
C GLN A 134 -3.58 -1.32 -1.28
N ASN A 135 -2.30 -1.51 -1.61
CA ASN A 135 -1.22 -0.67 -1.10
C ASN A 135 -1.35 0.77 -1.62
N GLU A 136 -1.58 0.94 -2.92
CA GLU A 136 -1.75 2.24 -3.57
C GLU A 136 -2.94 3.04 -3.02
N VAL A 137 -4.07 2.39 -2.75
CA VAL A 137 -5.21 3.04 -2.08
C VAL A 137 -4.79 3.64 -0.74
N LYS A 138 -4.01 2.90 0.06
CA LYS A 138 -3.51 3.39 1.35
C LYS A 138 -2.48 4.51 1.20
N LEU A 139 -1.57 4.40 0.23
CA LEU A 139 -0.55 5.41 -0.03
C LEU A 139 -1.16 6.74 -0.47
N VAL A 140 -2.14 6.71 -1.38
CA VAL A 140 -2.84 7.91 -1.85
C VAL A 140 -3.69 8.53 -0.73
N ASP A 141 -4.36 7.72 0.08
CA ASP A 141 -5.10 8.21 1.25
C ASP A 141 -4.18 8.82 2.32
N LEU A 142 -2.99 8.26 2.51
CA LEU A 142 -1.96 8.80 3.40
C LEU A 142 -1.45 10.14 2.88
N GLU A 143 -1.07 10.22 1.59
CA GLU A 143 -0.64 11.47 0.97
C GLU A 143 -1.71 12.56 1.08
N PHE A 144 -2.98 12.22 0.87
CA PHE A 144 -4.08 13.18 1.02
C PHE A 144 -4.19 13.68 2.47
N LYS A 145 -4.07 12.79 3.47
CA LYS A 145 -4.05 13.19 4.89
C LYS A 145 -2.87 14.10 5.23
N GLU A 146 -1.69 13.82 4.70
CA GLU A 146 -0.52 14.69 4.88
C GLU A 146 -0.79 16.09 4.32
N THR A 147 -1.43 16.21 3.15
CA THR A 147 -1.73 17.53 2.56
C THR A 147 -2.70 18.35 3.43
N ILE A 148 -3.65 17.68 4.09
CA ILE A 148 -4.58 18.32 5.04
C ILE A 148 -3.83 18.76 6.30
N GLN A 149 -2.94 17.91 6.83
CA GLN A 149 -2.13 18.25 8.00
C GLN A 149 -1.20 19.44 7.69
N GLU A 150 -0.55 19.43 6.54
CA GLU A 150 0.30 20.53 6.08
C GLU A 150 -0.50 21.82 5.88
N ALA A 151 -1.74 21.74 5.39
CA ALA A 151 -2.63 22.90 5.28
C ALA A 151 -2.93 23.52 6.65
N GLU A 152 -3.16 22.70 7.69
CA GLU A 152 -3.35 23.17 9.06
C GLU A 152 -2.08 23.83 9.61
N LEU A 153 -0.89 23.27 9.32
CA LEU A 153 0.40 23.83 9.74
C LEU A 153 0.66 25.21 9.10
N ILE A 154 0.30 25.39 7.83
CA ILE A 154 0.46 26.67 7.14
C ILE A 154 -0.53 27.72 7.65
N GLN A 155 -1.79 27.34 7.84
CA GLN A 155 -2.82 28.26 8.32
C GLN A 155 -3.87 27.50 9.15
N PRO A 156 -3.97 27.79 10.47
CA PRO A 156 -4.94 27.14 11.34
C PRO A 156 -6.38 27.35 10.85
N GLY A 157 -7.17 26.28 10.81
CA GLY A 157 -8.57 26.30 10.35
C GLY A 157 -8.77 26.33 8.83
N TRP A 158 -7.69 26.27 8.04
CA TRP A 158 -7.78 26.18 6.58
C TRP A 158 -8.21 24.81 6.00
N PRO A 159 -7.96 23.64 6.63
CA PRO A 159 -8.20 22.32 6.02
C PRO A 159 -9.61 22.07 5.48
N GLN A 160 -10.64 22.59 6.15
CA GLN A 160 -12.03 22.38 5.75
C GLN A 160 -12.31 23.04 4.38
N LEU A 161 -11.86 24.29 4.21
CA LEU A 161 -11.97 25.01 2.95
C LEU A 161 -10.98 24.46 1.91
N PHE A 162 -9.77 24.07 2.34
CA PHE A 162 -8.73 23.51 1.49
C PHE A 162 -9.22 22.30 0.70
N VAL A 163 -9.89 21.33 1.35
CA VAL A 163 -10.39 20.13 0.67
C VAL A 163 -11.45 20.46 -0.38
N LEU A 164 -12.37 21.39 -0.06
CA LEU A 164 -13.40 21.84 -1.00
C LEU A 164 -12.77 22.49 -2.24
N VAL A 165 -11.85 23.43 -2.02
CA VAL A 165 -11.16 24.15 -3.11
C VAL A 165 -10.31 23.20 -3.96
N CYS A 166 -9.57 22.26 -3.35
CA CYS A 166 -8.79 21.26 -4.09
C CYS A 166 -9.68 20.39 -4.99
N LYS A 167 -10.88 20.02 -4.52
CA LYS A 167 -11.86 19.26 -5.32
C LYS A 167 -12.35 20.08 -6.53
N GLU A 168 -12.68 21.35 -6.32
CA GLU A 168 -13.09 22.25 -7.41
C GLU A 168 -11.98 22.47 -8.44
N ILE A 169 -10.73 22.69 -7.97
CA ILE A 169 -9.55 22.82 -8.83
C ILE A 169 -9.34 21.54 -9.65
N CYS A 170 -9.43 20.36 -9.02
CA CYS A 170 -9.30 19.08 -9.70
C CYS A 170 -10.31 18.94 -10.85
N PHE A 171 -11.59 19.25 -10.61
CA PHE A 171 -12.61 19.20 -11.66
C PHE A 171 -12.41 20.27 -12.74
N ASN A 172 -12.02 21.49 -12.37
CA ASN A 172 -11.73 22.55 -13.33
C ASN A 172 -10.55 22.19 -14.24
N GLN A 173 -9.48 21.64 -13.67
CA GLN A 173 -8.32 21.14 -14.43
C GLN A 173 -8.72 19.99 -15.36
N ALA A 174 -9.53 19.04 -14.89
CA ALA A 174 -10.03 17.95 -15.72
C ALA A 174 -10.86 18.48 -16.90
N LEU A 175 -11.76 19.45 -16.67
CA LEU A 175 -12.57 20.07 -17.72
C LEU A 175 -11.70 20.81 -18.74
N LYS A 176 -10.73 21.61 -18.28
CA LYS A 176 -9.78 22.31 -19.15
C LYS A 176 -8.98 21.35 -20.02
N ARG A 177 -8.45 20.26 -19.44
CA ARG A 177 -7.72 19.22 -20.19
C ARG A 177 -8.60 18.60 -21.27
N ARG A 178 -9.88 18.32 -20.98
CA ARG A 178 -10.83 17.79 -21.97
C ARG A 178 -11.16 18.79 -23.07
N PHE A 179 -11.37 20.06 -22.73
CA PHE A 179 -11.62 21.12 -23.70
C PHE A 179 -10.45 21.29 -24.66
N GLN A 180 -9.22 21.36 -24.15
CA GLN A 180 -8.01 21.45 -24.98
C GLN A 180 -7.83 20.22 -25.88
N ALA A 181 -8.14 19.02 -25.37
CA ALA A 181 -8.09 17.81 -26.17
C ALA A 181 -9.09 17.80 -27.34
N ILE A 182 -10.26 18.47 -27.21
CA ILE A 182 -11.23 18.60 -28.30
C ILE A 182 -10.67 19.48 -29.42
N LEU A 183 -10.01 20.60 -29.07
CA LEU A 183 -9.37 21.50 -30.04
C LEU A 183 -8.26 20.77 -30.81
N LEU A 184 -7.38 20.06 -30.10
CA LEU A 184 -6.33 19.26 -30.74
C LEU A 184 -6.91 18.16 -31.64
N ARG A 185 -8.00 17.51 -31.19
CA ARG A 185 -8.64 16.44 -31.97
C ARG A 185 -9.26 16.96 -33.26
N LYS A 186 -9.79 18.19 -33.27
CA LYS A 186 -10.27 18.85 -34.50
C LYS A 186 -9.16 18.91 -35.55
N ASP A 187 -7.95 19.30 -35.15
CA ASP A 187 -6.81 19.44 -36.08
C ASP A 187 -6.33 18.06 -36.57
N VAL A 188 -6.30 17.05 -35.69
CA VAL A 188 -5.98 15.67 -36.06
C VAL A 188 -6.99 15.14 -37.07
N PHE A 189 -8.29 15.33 -36.85
CA PHE A 189 -9.34 14.85 -37.76
C PHE A 189 -9.37 15.61 -39.08
N SER A 190 -9.12 16.92 -39.07
CA SER A 190 -8.97 17.70 -40.32
C SER A 190 -7.87 17.12 -41.20
N LYS A 191 -6.71 16.78 -40.62
CA LYS A 191 -5.60 16.14 -41.34
C LYS A 191 -5.94 14.72 -41.79
N GLN A 192 -6.50 13.90 -40.91
CA GLN A 192 -6.80 12.50 -41.19
C GLN A 192 -7.88 12.31 -42.28
N TRP A 193 -8.85 13.23 -42.32
CA TRP A 193 -9.95 13.20 -43.30
C TRP A 193 -9.74 14.17 -44.46
N CYS A 194 -8.55 14.78 -44.58
CA CYS A 194 -8.21 15.76 -45.63
C CYS A 194 -9.22 16.91 -45.76
N LEU A 195 -9.88 17.30 -44.67
CA LEU A 195 -10.91 18.34 -44.66
C LEU A 195 -10.25 19.71 -44.63
N LYS A 196 -10.63 20.56 -45.59
CA LYS A 196 -10.26 21.97 -45.62
C LYS A 196 -11.41 22.77 -45.01
N PHE A 197 -11.10 23.57 -44.00
CA PHE A 197 -12.05 24.49 -43.40
C PHE A 197 -11.73 25.91 -43.87
N ASP A 198 -12.77 26.67 -44.19
CA ASP A 198 -12.70 28.13 -44.35
C ASP A 198 -12.52 28.81 -42.98
N ASP A 199 -12.11 30.07 -42.95
CA ASP A 199 -11.96 30.87 -41.71
C ASP A 199 -13.29 30.98 -40.93
N SER A 200 -14.42 30.79 -41.62
CA SER A 200 -15.77 30.71 -41.06
C SER A 200 -16.10 29.37 -40.38
N GLY A 201 -15.19 28.38 -40.45
CA GLY A 201 -15.40 27.02 -39.94
C GLY A 201 -16.27 26.12 -40.81
N LYS A 202 -16.60 26.54 -42.04
CA LYS A 202 -17.33 25.72 -43.02
C LYS A 202 -16.36 24.84 -43.82
N LEU A 203 -16.82 23.66 -44.21
CA LEU A 203 -16.08 22.77 -45.10
C LEU A 203 -16.01 23.39 -46.50
N ILE A 204 -14.80 23.41 -47.05
CA ILE A 204 -14.55 23.74 -48.46
C ILE A 204 -14.63 22.41 -49.21
N GLU A 205 -15.58 22.29 -50.13
CA GLU A 205 -15.69 21.14 -51.05
C GLU A 205 -14.45 21.01 -51.96
#